data_AF-A0A841HI12-F1
#
_entry.id   AF-A0A841HI12-F1
#
_cell.length_a   1.000
_cell.length_b   1.000
_cell.length_c   1.000
_cell.angle_alpha   90.00
_cell.angle_beta   90.00
_cell.angle_gamma   90.00
#
_symmetry.space_group_name_H-M   'P 1'
#
loop_
_entity.id
_entity.type
_entity.pdbx_description
1 polymer ?
#
loop_
_entity_poly.entity_id
_entity_poly.type
_entity_poly.pdbx_seq_one_letter_code
_entity_poly.pdbx_strand_id
1 'polypeptide(L)'
;MTTQPQPTALSTELPLGLSSAPFADCVDDAFFFPSDQHLRALEFMGQLLWTRARLGVVTASHGCGKSLLISRLLHSLDERIVAAAVSKESLSPRDFLLEVLRQYGFALEDSDKTDRRRLLERFLHHQASMSRVCLLVVENPQEMHPSVLEELRYLAAVEVEGRRVLKVLLLGQPALNRVIESPKMIELLAGGINRFTLGALTEDQAAAYIAHRLRAAGAANPDVLMPHTLMSRIHACTGGIPRQINRLGARALACAAEDGADSVTPEALNRAIAELGWQSRVPAAPVESNRHKGEAAQICGKLILSMQGAPDRELILDHDRMLVGRGEEADIRIDSVFVSRYHALIVRHDHQDLLLDLGSTNGVLLSSRRILRRVLKDGDVIQIGPARVIYLNPLALPAAQPDPAETICFARPGFPPMPGEDDTNGTVIAFGQPDGLISGGR
;
A
#
# COMPACT_ATOMS: atom_id res chain seq x y z
N MET A 1 -44.84 47.61 11.74
CA MET A 1 -43.57 47.74 12.48
C MET A 1 -43.45 46.52 13.37
N THR A 2 -42.85 45.46 12.84
CA THR A 2 -42.62 44.20 13.56
C THR A 2 -41.22 43.77 13.18
N THR A 3 -40.28 44.26 13.98
CA THR A 3 -38.85 43.97 13.89
C THR A 3 -38.64 42.52 14.26
N GLN A 4 -38.24 41.69 13.29
CA GLN A 4 -37.72 40.36 13.56
C GLN A 4 -36.40 40.48 14.34
N PRO A 5 -36.15 39.65 15.37
CA PRO A 5 -34.82 39.55 15.94
C PRO A 5 -33.91 38.80 14.95
N GLN A 6 -32.79 39.43 14.58
CA GLN A 6 -31.73 38.75 13.83
C GLN A 6 -31.14 37.61 14.67
N PRO A 7 -30.83 36.45 14.08
CA PRO A 7 -30.10 35.41 14.78
C PRO A 7 -28.67 35.89 15.01
N THR A 8 -28.33 36.08 16.28
CA THR A 8 -26.98 36.33 16.77
C THR A 8 -26.07 35.24 16.22
N ALA A 9 -25.12 35.61 15.37
CA ALA A 9 -24.05 34.73 14.93
C ALA A 9 -23.26 34.30 16.17
N LEU A 10 -23.53 33.08 16.64
CA LEU A 10 -22.67 32.39 17.60
C LEU A 10 -21.32 32.19 16.93
N SER A 11 -20.39 33.09 17.21
CA SER A 11 -18.96 32.81 17.12
C SER A 11 -18.69 31.65 18.08
N THR A 12 -18.88 30.42 17.63
CA THR A 12 -18.44 29.22 18.33
C THR A 12 -16.92 29.25 18.32
N GLU A 13 -16.33 29.88 19.34
CA GLU A 13 -14.94 29.67 19.66
C GLU A 13 -14.75 28.17 19.87
N LEU A 14 -13.98 27.56 18.98
CA LEU A 14 -13.66 26.14 19.07
C LEU A 14 -12.79 25.91 20.31
N PRO A 15 -12.80 24.68 20.85
CA PRO A 15 -11.97 24.32 22.00
C PRO A 15 -10.53 24.84 21.86
N LEU A 16 -9.99 25.39 22.94
CA LEU A 16 -8.56 25.69 23.08
C LEU A 16 -8.00 26.80 22.15
N GLY A 17 -8.84 27.75 21.72
CA GLY A 17 -8.38 28.90 20.92
C GLY A 17 -8.04 28.57 19.47
N LEU A 18 -8.54 27.45 18.95
CA LEU A 18 -8.35 27.04 17.56
C LEU A 18 -9.30 27.81 16.63
N SER A 19 -8.82 28.14 15.43
CA SER A 19 -9.60 28.87 14.42
C SER A 19 -10.53 27.96 13.61
N SER A 20 -10.23 26.65 13.55
CA SER A 20 -11.05 25.63 12.89
C SER A 20 -10.88 24.26 13.57
N ALA A 21 -11.78 23.32 13.31
CA ALA A 21 -11.72 22.00 13.95
C ALA A 21 -10.60 21.14 13.32
N PRO A 22 -9.51 20.83 14.05
CA PRO A 22 -8.31 20.18 13.48
C PRO A 22 -8.57 18.78 12.94
N PHE A 23 -9.55 18.09 13.50
CA PHE A 23 -9.84 16.68 13.20
C PHE A 23 -11.18 16.48 12.50
N ALA A 24 -11.74 17.53 11.89
CA ALA A 24 -12.92 17.37 11.04
C ALA A 24 -12.60 16.45 9.84
N ASP A 25 -13.59 15.68 9.39
CA ASP A 25 -13.52 14.92 8.14
C ASP A 25 -13.66 15.89 6.95
N CYS A 26 -12.76 16.88 6.85
CA CYS A 26 -12.67 17.79 5.73
C CYS A 26 -11.66 17.27 4.70
N VAL A 27 -11.96 17.51 3.43
CA VAL A 27 -11.09 17.22 2.27
C VAL A 27 -10.22 18.42 1.91
N ASP A 28 -10.19 19.48 2.73
CA ASP A 28 -9.41 20.69 2.49
C ASP A 28 -7.91 20.40 2.36
N ASP A 29 -7.31 20.99 1.31
CA ASP A 29 -5.87 20.90 1.02
C ASP A 29 -4.99 21.40 2.17
N ALA A 30 -5.48 22.33 3.00
CA ALA A 30 -4.77 22.85 4.16
C ALA A 30 -4.54 21.79 5.26
N PHE A 31 -5.38 20.77 5.33
CA PHE A 31 -5.28 19.66 6.29
C PHE A 31 -4.63 18.41 5.69
N PHE A 32 -4.15 18.49 4.44
CA PHE A 32 -3.46 17.40 3.77
C PHE A 32 -2.05 17.23 4.31
N PHE A 33 -1.83 16.16 5.06
CA PHE A 33 -0.50 15.73 5.45
C PHE A 33 0.16 14.93 4.32
N PRO A 34 1.25 15.42 3.71
CA PRO A 34 1.95 14.74 2.64
C PRO A 34 2.85 13.62 3.21
N SER A 35 2.25 12.52 3.65
CA SER A 35 3.06 11.36 4.04
C SER A 35 3.81 10.82 2.81
N ASP A 36 5.00 10.26 3.02
CA ASP A 36 5.77 9.62 1.93
C ASP A 36 4.94 8.56 1.19
N GLN A 37 4.04 7.86 1.90
CA GLN A 37 3.16 6.86 1.29
C GLN A 37 2.10 7.50 0.40
N HIS A 38 1.51 8.63 0.82
CA HIS A 38 0.52 9.35 0.00
C HIS A 38 1.16 10.02 -1.22
N LEU A 39 2.36 10.59 -1.07
CA LEU A 39 3.11 11.16 -2.19
C LEU A 39 3.47 10.08 -3.22
N ARG A 40 3.97 8.93 -2.77
CA ARG A 40 4.25 7.78 -3.65
C ARG A 40 2.98 7.22 -4.30
N ALA A 41 1.83 7.25 -3.62
CA ALA A 41 0.55 6.85 -4.20
C ALA A 41 0.13 7.81 -5.33
N LEU A 42 0.25 9.12 -5.12
CA LEU A 42 -0.05 10.13 -6.14
C LEU A 42 0.89 10.00 -7.34
N GLU A 43 2.19 9.82 -7.09
CA GLU A 43 3.18 9.59 -8.16
C GLU A 43 2.84 8.33 -8.97
N PHE A 44 2.52 7.23 -8.29
CA PHE A 44 2.08 5.99 -8.93
C PHE A 44 0.82 6.21 -9.80
N MET A 45 -0.17 6.92 -9.28
CA MET A 45 -1.41 7.25 -10.00
C MET A 45 -1.15 8.16 -11.21
N GLY A 46 -0.23 9.11 -11.08
CA GLY A 46 0.21 9.97 -12.19
C GLY A 46 0.96 9.20 -13.27
N GLN A 47 1.89 8.32 -12.87
CA GLN A 47 2.66 7.49 -13.80
C GLN A 47 1.76 6.53 -14.60
N LEU A 48 0.70 5.99 -13.99
CA LEU A 48 -0.26 5.11 -14.66
C LEU A 48 -0.80 5.69 -15.97
N LEU A 49 -1.08 7.01 -15.98
CA LEU A 49 -1.64 7.72 -17.13
C LEU A 49 -0.74 7.67 -18.35
N TRP A 50 0.58 7.67 -18.12
CA TRP A 50 1.62 7.66 -19.17
C TRP A 50 2.16 6.26 -19.46
N THR A 51 1.97 5.30 -18.56
CA THR A 51 2.38 3.91 -18.78
C THR A 51 1.50 3.19 -19.80
N ARG A 52 1.96 2.04 -20.32
CA ARG A 52 1.10 1.15 -21.13
C ARG A 52 0.06 0.38 -20.30
N ALA A 53 0.24 0.30 -18.97
CA ALA A 53 -0.68 -0.39 -18.09
C ALA A 53 -2.09 0.22 -18.20
N ARG A 54 -3.10 -0.65 -18.26
CA ARG A 54 -4.50 -0.23 -18.44
C ARG A 54 -5.22 -0.07 -17.11
N LEU A 55 -4.75 -0.80 -16.11
CA LEU A 55 -5.37 -0.92 -14.80
C LEU A 55 -4.37 -0.53 -13.72
N GLY A 56 -4.71 0.49 -12.94
CA GLY A 56 -4.07 0.80 -11.68
C GLY A 56 -4.93 0.34 -10.52
N VAL A 57 -4.32 -0.26 -9.51
CA VAL A 57 -5.01 -0.69 -8.31
C VAL A 57 -4.31 -0.13 -7.10
N VAL A 58 -5.03 0.66 -6.32
CA VAL A 58 -4.58 1.19 -5.04
C VAL A 58 -5.39 0.53 -3.94
N THR A 59 -4.74 -0.30 -3.13
CA THR A 59 -5.38 -0.90 -1.96
C THR A 59 -5.02 -0.11 -0.71
N ALA A 60 -5.99 0.20 0.14
CA ALA A 60 -5.73 0.78 1.45
C ALA A 60 -6.73 0.29 2.49
N SER A 61 -6.31 0.26 3.75
CA SER A 61 -7.23 0.07 4.86
C SER A 61 -8.29 1.18 4.90
N HIS A 62 -9.43 0.87 5.50
CA HIS A 62 -10.52 1.83 5.63
C HIS A 62 -10.06 3.06 6.42
N GLY A 63 -10.30 4.26 5.90
CA GLY A 63 -9.91 5.51 6.57
C GLY A 63 -8.48 6.00 6.36
N CYS A 64 -7.71 5.42 5.42
CA CYS A 64 -6.37 5.90 5.06
C CYS A 64 -6.34 7.11 4.08
N GLY A 65 -7.50 7.69 3.74
CA GLY A 65 -7.59 8.88 2.87
C GLY A 65 -7.63 8.58 1.37
N LYS A 66 -8.30 7.49 0.95
CA LYS A 66 -8.46 7.16 -0.49
C LYS A 66 -9.20 8.26 -1.25
N SER A 67 -10.32 8.74 -0.74
CA SER A 67 -11.11 9.79 -1.36
C SER A 67 -10.33 11.10 -1.49
N LEU A 68 -9.45 11.39 -0.52
CA LEU A 68 -8.52 12.52 -0.56
C LEU A 68 -7.47 12.36 -1.68
N LEU A 69 -6.92 11.16 -1.87
CA LEU A 69 -6.04 10.86 -3.02
C LEU A 69 -6.75 11.05 -4.36
N ILE A 70 -8.01 10.62 -4.47
CA ILE A 70 -8.81 10.79 -5.69
C ILE A 70 -9.01 12.27 -5.99
N SER A 71 -9.54 13.03 -5.03
CA SER A 71 -9.78 14.46 -5.20
C SER A 71 -8.51 15.20 -5.63
N ARG A 72 -7.38 14.92 -4.96
CA ARG A 72 -6.10 15.56 -5.28
C ARG A 72 -5.54 15.16 -6.64
N LEU A 73 -5.69 13.89 -7.03
CA LEU A 73 -5.36 13.46 -8.38
C LEU A 73 -6.15 14.28 -9.39
N LEU A 74 -7.49 14.32 -9.26
CA LEU A 74 -8.37 15.03 -10.18
C LEU A 74 -8.00 16.52 -10.32
N HIS A 75 -7.66 17.19 -9.22
CA HIS A 75 -7.19 18.59 -9.24
C HIS A 75 -5.82 18.77 -9.92
N SER A 76 -4.98 17.74 -9.92
CA SER A 76 -3.66 17.77 -10.55
C SER A 76 -3.66 17.36 -12.03
N LEU A 77 -4.80 16.91 -12.57
CA LEU A 77 -4.88 16.45 -13.96
C LEU A 77 -4.82 17.62 -14.95
N ASP A 78 -4.13 17.37 -16.06
CA ASP A 78 -4.06 18.28 -17.20
C ASP A 78 -5.37 18.24 -18.02
N GLU A 79 -5.67 19.31 -18.76
CA GLU A 79 -6.87 19.45 -19.62
C GLU A 79 -6.96 18.38 -20.72
N ARG A 80 -5.85 17.71 -21.01
CA ARG A 80 -5.78 16.57 -21.94
C ARG A 80 -6.41 15.29 -21.37
N ILE A 81 -6.68 15.25 -20.08
CA ILE A 81 -7.23 14.10 -19.37
C ILE A 81 -8.65 14.42 -18.96
N VAL A 82 -9.59 13.57 -19.37
CA VAL A 82 -10.98 13.67 -18.95
C VAL A 82 -11.25 12.57 -17.97
N ALA A 83 -11.53 12.95 -16.73
CA ALA A 83 -11.67 12.02 -15.62
C ALA A 83 -13.13 11.91 -15.14
N ALA A 84 -13.52 10.70 -14.78
CA ALA A 84 -14.75 10.40 -14.06
C ALA A 84 -14.39 9.66 -12.78
N ALA A 85 -14.95 10.09 -11.64
CA ALA A 85 -14.74 9.43 -10.35
C ALA A 85 -16.06 8.93 -9.76
N VAL A 86 -16.13 7.62 -9.51
CA VAL A 86 -17.30 6.96 -8.95
C VAL A 86 -16.99 6.51 -7.52
N SER A 87 -17.65 7.15 -6.55
CA SER A 87 -17.46 6.85 -5.11
C SER A 87 -18.70 6.32 -4.40
N LYS A 88 -19.80 6.07 -5.12
CA LYS A 88 -21.05 5.56 -4.52
C LYS A 88 -20.95 4.06 -4.22
N GLU A 89 -21.42 3.67 -3.05
CA GLU A 89 -21.49 2.28 -2.59
C GLU A 89 -22.71 1.55 -3.20
N SER A 90 -22.65 0.23 -3.32
CA SER A 90 -23.79 -0.64 -3.70
C SER A 90 -24.51 -0.29 -5.01
N LEU A 91 -23.77 0.10 -6.06
CA LEU A 91 -24.35 0.44 -7.36
C LEU A 91 -24.80 -0.79 -8.16
N SER A 92 -25.94 -0.66 -8.85
CA SER A 92 -26.33 -1.58 -9.92
C SER A 92 -25.57 -1.25 -11.22
N PRO A 93 -25.51 -2.16 -12.21
CA PRO A 93 -24.86 -1.88 -13.50
C PRO A 93 -25.44 -0.67 -14.23
N ARG A 94 -26.76 -0.46 -14.13
CA ARG A 94 -27.43 0.69 -14.76
C ARG A 94 -27.05 1.99 -14.08
N ASP A 95 -27.07 2.01 -12.75
CA ASP A 95 -26.74 3.18 -11.95
C ASP A 95 -25.26 3.53 -12.06
N PHE A 96 -24.40 2.51 -12.18
CA PHE A 96 -22.99 2.69 -12.45
C PHE A 96 -22.74 3.41 -13.77
N LEU A 97 -23.35 2.95 -14.88
CA LEU A 97 -23.20 3.61 -16.18
C LEU A 97 -23.74 5.04 -16.17
N LEU A 98 -24.88 5.28 -15.48
CA LEU A 98 -25.43 6.61 -15.28
C LEU A 98 -24.49 7.52 -14.51
N GLU A 99 -23.92 7.03 -13.42
CA GLU A 99 -22.98 7.79 -12.60
C GLU A 99 -21.74 8.16 -13.41
N VAL A 100 -21.17 7.21 -14.15
CA VAL A 100 -20.02 7.47 -15.03
C VAL A 100 -20.34 8.56 -16.06
N LEU A 101 -21.50 8.49 -16.70
CA LEU A 101 -21.95 9.51 -17.65
C LEU A 101 -22.11 10.88 -16.99
N ARG A 102 -22.71 10.95 -15.79
CA ARG A 102 -22.83 12.20 -15.04
C ARG A 102 -21.47 12.81 -14.69
N GLN A 103 -20.52 11.98 -14.28
CA GLN A 103 -19.16 12.41 -13.94
C GLN A 103 -18.39 12.92 -15.18
N TYR A 104 -18.68 12.39 -16.37
CA TYR A 104 -18.19 12.95 -17.63
C TYR A 104 -18.94 14.21 -18.11
N GLY A 105 -19.95 14.68 -17.37
CA GLY A 105 -20.69 15.91 -17.64
C GLY A 105 -22.01 15.74 -18.40
N PHE A 106 -22.51 14.51 -18.58
CA PHE A 106 -23.81 14.29 -19.22
C PHE A 106 -24.97 14.48 -18.23
N ALA A 107 -25.95 15.30 -18.61
CA ALA A 107 -27.24 15.38 -17.92
C ALA A 107 -28.21 14.42 -18.60
N LEU A 108 -28.47 13.27 -17.97
CA LEU A 108 -29.43 12.26 -18.42
C LEU A 108 -30.57 12.16 -17.43
N GLU A 109 -31.79 12.00 -17.92
CA GLU A 109 -32.95 11.69 -17.08
C GLU A 109 -33.06 10.16 -16.91
N ASP A 110 -33.48 9.69 -15.74
CA ASP A 110 -33.57 8.25 -15.45
C ASP A 110 -34.53 7.51 -16.41
N SER A 111 -35.51 8.23 -16.97
CA SER A 111 -36.48 7.74 -17.95
C SER A 111 -35.93 7.54 -19.37
N ASP A 112 -34.69 7.94 -19.64
CA ASP A 112 -34.11 7.81 -20.97
C ASP A 112 -33.93 6.32 -21.34
N LYS A 113 -34.62 5.91 -22.40
CA LYS A 113 -34.45 4.61 -23.09
C LYS A 113 -33.14 4.51 -23.87
N THR A 114 -32.32 5.55 -23.82
CA THR A 114 -31.03 5.63 -24.49
C THR A 114 -30.13 4.51 -24.00
N ASP A 115 -29.49 3.82 -24.94
CA ASP A 115 -28.48 2.83 -24.63
C ASP A 115 -27.25 3.54 -24.04
N ARG A 116 -27.21 3.59 -22.71
CA ARG A 116 -26.17 4.27 -21.90
C ARG A 116 -24.78 3.74 -22.24
N ARG A 117 -24.67 2.44 -22.50
CA ARG A 117 -23.39 1.81 -22.87
C ARG A 117 -22.93 2.32 -24.23
N ARG A 118 -23.81 2.32 -25.22
CA ARG A 118 -23.51 2.87 -26.56
C ARG A 118 -23.17 4.35 -26.53
N LEU A 119 -23.81 5.12 -25.65
CA LEU A 119 -23.49 6.54 -25.45
C LEU A 119 -22.06 6.70 -24.91
N LEU A 120 -21.70 5.91 -23.90
CA LEU A 120 -20.37 5.96 -23.30
C LEU A 120 -19.29 5.50 -24.28
N GLU A 121 -19.53 4.46 -25.08
CA GLU A 121 -18.64 4.06 -26.17
C GLU A 121 -18.41 5.20 -27.16
N ARG A 122 -19.49 5.83 -27.66
CA ARG A 122 -19.38 6.95 -28.60
C ARG A 122 -18.60 8.11 -28.01
N PHE A 123 -18.80 8.39 -26.73
CA PHE A 123 -18.03 9.40 -26.01
C PHE A 123 -16.54 9.03 -25.97
N LEU A 124 -16.18 7.81 -25.55
CA LEU A 124 -14.79 7.35 -25.53
C LEU A 124 -14.14 7.44 -26.92
N HIS A 125 -14.85 7.06 -27.98
CA HIS A 125 -14.39 7.21 -29.36
C HIS A 125 -14.13 8.67 -29.75
N HIS A 126 -15.03 9.58 -29.39
CA HIS A 126 -14.88 11.01 -29.68
C HIS A 126 -13.70 11.63 -28.92
N GLN A 127 -13.51 11.28 -27.65
CA GLN A 127 -12.37 11.78 -26.87
C GLN A 127 -11.04 11.25 -27.42
N ALA A 128 -11.03 10.00 -27.90
CA ALA A 128 -9.86 9.41 -28.56
C ALA A 128 -9.47 10.16 -29.83
N SER A 129 -10.43 10.53 -30.67
CA SER A 129 -10.13 11.26 -31.91
C SER A 129 -9.59 12.67 -31.64
N MET A 130 -9.88 13.23 -30.46
CA MET A 130 -9.29 14.47 -29.96
C MET A 130 -7.93 14.27 -29.26
N SER A 131 -7.35 13.07 -29.29
CA SER A 131 -6.11 12.71 -28.59
C SER A 131 -6.16 12.95 -27.06
N ARG A 132 -7.36 12.87 -26.47
CA ARG A 132 -7.56 12.98 -25.01
C ARG A 132 -7.57 11.59 -24.37
N VAL A 133 -7.06 11.50 -23.15
CA VAL A 133 -7.06 10.27 -22.36
C VAL A 133 -8.27 10.28 -21.43
N CYS A 134 -9.06 9.22 -21.44
CA CYS A 134 -10.17 9.06 -20.51
C CYS A 134 -9.71 8.28 -19.28
N LEU A 135 -9.89 8.85 -18.09
CA LEU A 135 -9.59 8.21 -16.81
C LEU A 135 -10.90 7.88 -16.09
N LEU A 136 -11.10 6.62 -15.74
CA LEU A 136 -12.17 6.19 -14.87
C LEU A 136 -11.60 5.75 -13.52
N VAL A 137 -11.94 6.50 -12.49
CA VAL A 137 -11.59 6.21 -11.10
C VAL A 137 -12.79 5.58 -10.41
N VAL A 138 -12.59 4.43 -9.80
CA VAL A 138 -13.65 3.70 -9.07
C VAL A 138 -13.20 3.45 -7.65
N GLU A 139 -13.91 4.02 -6.69
CA GLU A 139 -13.69 3.81 -5.27
C GLU A 139 -14.58 2.68 -4.74
N ASN A 140 -14.00 1.83 -3.89
CA ASN A 140 -14.62 0.65 -3.28
C ASN A 140 -15.36 -0.29 -4.27
N PRO A 141 -14.75 -0.69 -5.40
CA PRO A 141 -15.40 -1.62 -6.35
C PRO A 141 -15.72 -2.99 -5.72
N GLN A 142 -15.09 -3.37 -4.61
CA GLN A 142 -15.43 -4.59 -3.86
C GLN A 142 -16.83 -4.56 -3.20
N GLU A 143 -17.42 -3.37 -3.02
CA GLU A 143 -18.75 -3.18 -2.43
C GLU A 143 -19.85 -3.02 -3.51
N MET A 144 -19.48 -3.05 -4.80
CA MET A 144 -20.41 -2.96 -5.92
C MET A 144 -20.91 -4.33 -6.35
N HIS A 145 -22.05 -4.36 -7.06
CA HIS A 145 -22.59 -5.62 -7.59
C HIS A 145 -21.59 -6.26 -8.58
N PRO A 146 -21.36 -7.59 -8.57
CA PRO A 146 -20.37 -8.24 -9.43
C PRO A 146 -20.53 -7.97 -10.93
N SER A 147 -21.76 -7.71 -11.39
CA SER A 147 -22.04 -7.33 -12.77
C SER A 147 -21.46 -5.96 -13.17
N VAL A 148 -21.16 -5.06 -12.22
CA VAL A 148 -20.48 -3.79 -12.50
C VAL A 148 -19.04 -4.02 -12.99
N LEU A 149 -18.38 -5.07 -12.51
CA LEU A 149 -17.05 -5.44 -12.98
C LEU A 149 -17.07 -5.90 -14.45
N GLU A 150 -18.17 -6.52 -14.88
CA GLU A 150 -18.37 -6.90 -16.28
C GLU A 150 -18.54 -5.66 -17.17
N GLU A 151 -19.26 -4.63 -16.69
CA GLU A 151 -19.33 -3.33 -17.37
C GLU A 151 -17.95 -2.66 -17.44
N LEU A 152 -17.19 -2.66 -16.34
CA LEU A 152 -15.84 -2.10 -16.30
C LEU A 152 -14.91 -2.79 -17.30
N ARG A 153 -14.95 -4.13 -17.36
CA ARG A 153 -14.21 -4.91 -18.36
C ARG A 153 -14.62 -4.52 -19.77
N TYR A 154 -15.91 -4.42 -20.05
CA TYR A 154 -16.43 -4.07 -21.36
C TYR A 154 -15.95 -2.68 -21.80
N LEU A 155 -16.05 -1.67 -20.93
CA LEU A 155 -15.61 -0.31 -21.22
C LEU A 155 -14.10 -0.19 -21.41
N ALA A 156 -13.33 -0.91 -20.60
CA ALA A 156 -11.88 -1.00 -20.76
C ALA A 156 -11.47 -1.75 -22.03
N ALA A 157 -12.36 -2.58 -22.57
CA ALA A 157 -12.24 -3.27 -23.85
C ALA A 157 -12.78 -2.44 -25.04
N VAL A 158 -12.84 -1.11 -24.94
CA VAL A 158 -13.04 -0.22 -26.09
C VAL A 158 -11.69 0.20 -26.68
N GLU A 159 -11.47 -0.07 -27.97
CA GLU A 159 -10.24 0.23 -28.73
C GLU A 159 -10.56 1.18 -29.89
N VAL A 160 -9.70 2.17 -30.12
CA VAL A 160 -9.80 3.15 -31.21
C VAL A 160 -8.47 3.21 -31.94
N GLU A 161 -8.46 2.89 -33.24
CA GLU A 161 -7.24 2.85 -34.06
C GLU A 161 -6.13 1.96 -33.43
N GLY A 162 -6.52 0.84 -32.83
CA GLY A 162 -5.61 -0.08 -32.13
C GLY A 162 -5.08 0.43 -30.79
N ARG A 163 -5.58 1.58 -30.30
CA ARG A 163 -5.24 2.15 -29.00
C ARG A 163 -6.45 2.10 -28.07
N ARG A 164 -6.28 1.50 -26.90
CA ARG A 164 -7.28 1.57 -25.83
C ARG A 164 -7.26 2.98 -25.23
N VAL A 165 -8.43 3.59 -25.11
CA VAL A 165 -8.60 5.01 -24.73
C VAL A 165 -8.83 5.18 -23.23
N LEU A 166 -9.41 4.16 -22.60
CA LEU A 166 -9.80 4.19 -21.20
C LEU A 166 -8.70 3.65 -20.29
N LYS A 167 -8.30 4.48 -19.32
CA LYS A 167 -7.49 4.10 -18.18
C LYS A 167 -8.41 3.87 -16.99
N VAL A 168 -8.22 2.76 -16.28
CA VAL A 168 -9.02 2.44 -15.10
C VAL A 168 -8.14 2.48 -13.86
N LEU A 169 -8.56 3.23 -12.86
CA LEU A 169 -7.93 3.30 -11.55
C LEU A 169 -8.92 2.81 -10.49
N LEU A 170 -8.63 1.67 -9.88
CA LEU A 170 -9.45 1.08 -8.82
C LEU A 170 -8.84 1.38 -7.46
N LEU A 171 -9.58 2.06 -6.58
CA LEU A 171 -9.17 2.31 -5.20
C LEU A 171 -10.07 1.50 -4.28
N GLY A 172 -9.52 0.55 -3.55
CA GLY A 172 -10.32 -0.39 -2.77
C GLY A 172 -9.66 -0.85 -1.50
N GLN A 173 -10.36 -1.69 -0.76
CA GLN A 173 -9.83 -2.37 0.42
C GLN A 173 -8.94 -3.55 -0.01
N PRO A 174 -8.11 -4.15 0.86
CA PRO A 174 -7.32 -5.33 0.51
C PRO A 174 -8.14 -6.49 -0.07
N ALA A 175 -9.44 -6.58 0.28
CA ALA A 175 -10.39 -7.52 -0.31
C ALA A 175 -10.55 -7.38 -1.84
N LEU A 176 -10.29 -6.19 -2.40
CA LEU A 176 -10.32 -5.94 -3.84
C LEU A 176 -9.34 -6.84 -4.61
N ASN A 177 -8.22 -7.26 -3.99
CA ASN A 177 -7.26 -8.15 -4.65
C ASN A 177 -7.92 -9.48 -5.06
N ARG A 178 -8.81 -10.03 -4.23
CA ARG A 178 -9.56 -11.26 -4.55
C ARG A 178 -10.53 -11.06 -5.71
N VAL A 179 -11.15 -9.88 -5.79
CA VAL A 179 -12.08 -9.52 -6.86
C VAL A 179 -11.36 -9.39 -8.19
N ILE A 180 -10.17 -8.78 -8.18
CA ILE A 180 -9.32 -8.63 -9.37
C ILE A 180 -8.76 -9.98 -9.84
N GLU A 181 -8.42 -10.88 -8.92
CA GLU A 181 -7.93 -12.23 -9.25
C GLU A 181 -9.04 -13.17 -9.75
N SER A 182 -10.30 -12.71 -9.78
CA SER A 182 -11.41 -13.51 -10.29
C SER A 182 -11.32 -13.75 -11.81
N PRO A 183 -11.85 -14.89 -12.32
CA PRO A 183 -11.82 -15.19 -13.75
C PRO A 183 -12.45 -14.11 -14.64
N LYS A 184 -13.41 -13.35 -14.09
CA LYS A 184 -14.12 -12.28 -14.79
C LYS A 184 -13.22 -11.08 -15.14
N MET A 185 -12.05 -10.96 -14.50
CA MET A 185 -11.15 -9.82 -14.65
C MET A 185 -9.85 -10.15 -15.40
N ILE A 186 -9.67 -11.40 -15.84
CA ILE A 186 -8.46 -11.88 -16.53
C ILE A 186 -8.14 -11.04 -17.78
N GLU A 187 -9.14 -10.71 -18.58
CA GLU A 187 -8.94 -9.89 -19.79
C GLU A 187 -8.46 -8.47 -19.46
N LEU A 188 -8.93 -7.89 -18.36
CA LEU A 188 -8.48 -6.58 -17.90
C LEU A 188 -7.04 -6.64 -17.38
N LEU A 189 -6.68 -7.75 -16.74
CA LEU A 189 -5.32 -8.02 -16.24
C LEU A 189 -4.29 -8.27 -17.35
N ALA A 190 -4.71 -8.84 -18.49
CA ALA A 190 -3.83 -9.08 -19.63
C ALA A 190 -3.22 -7.80 -20.21
N GLY A 191 -3.85 -6.63 -19.95
CA GLY A 191 -3.36 -5.31 -20.35
C GLY A 191 -2.26 -4.71 -19.46
N GLY A 192 -1.75 -5.46 -18.48
CA GLY A 192 -0.78 -4.97 -17.50
C GLY A 192 -1.47 -4.24 -16.34
N ILE A 193 -1.16 -4.68 -15.12
CA ILE A 193 -1.69 -4.13 -13.87
C ILE A 193 -0.56 -3.50 -13.06
N ASN A 194 -0.77 -2.26 -12.64
CA ASN A 194 0.08 -1.60 -11.66
C ASN A 194 -0.62 -1.68 -10.29
N ARG A 195 0.13 -1.99 -9.23
CA ARG A 195 -0.42 -2.11 -7.87
C ARG A 195 0.34 -1.23 -6.89
N PHE A 196 -0.39 -0.59 -5.98
CA PHE A 196 0.14 0.14 -4.85
C PHE A 196 -0.67 -0.17 -3.59
N THR A 197 0.01 -0.32 -2.46
CA THR A 197 -0.64 -0.56 -1.16
C THR A 197 -0.33 0.59 -0.22
N LEU A 198 -1.37 1.27 0.22
CA LEU A 198 -1.31 2.34 1.20
C LEU A 198 -1.59 1.76 2.59
N GLY A 199 -0.57 1.82 3.46
CA GLY A 199 -0.62 1.29 4.81
C GLY A 199 -1.24 2.26 5.81
N ALA A 200 -1.25 1.84 7.07
CA ALA A 200 -1.43 2.77 8.19
C ALA A 200 -0.14 3.58 8.42
N LEU A 201 -0.28 4.74 9.06
CA LEU A 201 0.84 5.57 9.46
C LEU A 201 1.64 4.88 10.58
N THR A 202 2.97 4.99 10.53
CA THR A 202 3.82 4.63 11.68
C THR A 202 3.57 5.59 12.85
N GLU A 203 4.12 5.28 14.03
CA GLU A 203 4.01 6.17 15.20
C GLU A 203 4.54 7.58 14.90
N ASP A 204 5.74 7.67 14.32
CA ASP A 204 6.35 8.94 13.92
C ASP A 204 5.49 9.71 12.90
N GLN A 205 4.94 8.99 11.91
CA GLN A 205 4.08 9.58 10.89
C GLN A 205 2.73 10.03 11.45
N ALA A 206 2.17 9.30 12.43
CA ALA A 206 0.94 9.66 13.12
C ALA A 206 1.14 10.91 13.98
N ALA A 207 2.29 11.02 14.68
CA ALA A 207 2.65 12.22 15.44
C ALA A 207 2.80 13.44 14.51
N ALA A 208 3.52 13.27 13.39
CA ALA A 208 3.67 14.32 12.39
C ALA A 208 2.33 14.72 11.74
N TYR A 209 1.43 13.75 11.50
CA TYR A 209 0.07 13.97 11.02
C TYR A 209 -0.74 14.83 11.98
N ILE A 210 -0.76 14.46 13.27
CA ILE A 210 -1.47 15.20 14.32
C ILE A 210 -0.94 16.63 14.43
N ALA A 211 0.37 16.80 14.49
CA ALA A 211 0.99 18.12 14.60
C ALA A 211 0.66 19.00 13.38
N HIS A 212 0.67 18.43 12.17
CA HIS A 212 0.28 19.14 10.96
C HIS A 212 -1.18 19.60 11.01
N ARG A 213 -2.10 18.72 11.39
CA ARG A 213 -3.54 19.03 11.50
C ARG A 213 -3.84 20.11 12.55
N LEU A 214 -3.14 20.08 13.68
CA LEU A 214 -3.24 21.11 14.72
C LEU A 214 -2.72 22.47 14.23
N ARG A 215 -1.57 22.50 13.53
CA ARG A 215 -1.05 23.74 12.93
C ARG A 215 -2.00 24.32 11.88
N ALA A 216 -2.58 23.47 11.03
CA ALA A 216 -3.57 23.87 10.04
C ALA A 216 -4.84 24.49 10.69
N ALA A 217 -5.18 24.04 11.90
CA ALA A 217 -6.27 24.61 12.70
C ALA A 217 -5.91 25.92 13.44
N GLY A 218 -4.68 26.42 13.29
CA GLY A 218 -4.20 27.64 13.92
C GLY A 218 -3.49 27.44 15.26
N ALA A 219 -3.13 26.21 15.64
CA ALA A 219 -2.34 25.97 16.84
C ALA A 219 -0.93 26.58 16.70
N ALA A 220 -0.59 27.54 17.58
CA ALA A 220 0.76 28.10 17.64
C ALA A 220 1.81 27.04 17.99
N ASN A 221 1.51 26.17 18.97
CA ASN A 221 2.38 25.08 19.41
C ASN A 221 1.58 23.76 19.52
N PRO A 222 1.65 22.86 18.53
CA PRO A 222 0.92 21.59 18.57
C PRO A 222 1.37 20.66 19.70
N ASP A 223 2.66 20.70 20.08
CA ASP A 223 3.23 19.84 21.13
C ASP A 223 2.74 20.22 22.54
N VAL A 224 2.29 21.47 22.72
CA VAL A 224 1.69 21.93 23.98
C VAL A 224 0.26 21.42 24.10
N LEU A 225 -0.51 21.50 23.01
CA LEU A 225 -1.90 21.04 22.96
C LEU A 225 -1.99 19.51 23.05
N MET A 226 -1.11 18.79 22.36
CA MET A 226 -1.10 17.34 22.35
C MET A 226 0.33 16.82 22.52
N PRO A 227 0.77 16.54 23.77
CA PRO A 227 2.13 16.13 24.07
C PRO A 227 2.57 14.83 23.38
N HIS A 228 3.86 14.75 23.03
CA HIS A 228 4.44 13.56 22.40
C HIS A 228 4.29 12.29 23.26
N THR A 229 4.19 12.43 24.58
CA THR A 229 3.98 11.32 25.53
C THR A 229 2.68 10.56 25.28
N LEU A 230 1.70 11.18 24.61
CA LEU A 230 0.43 10.56 24.26
C LEU A 230 0.45 9.84 22.91
N MET A 231 1.47 10.08 22.06
CA MET A 231 1.49 9.59 20.67
C MET A 231 1.50 8.07 20.58
N SER A 232 2.34 7.41 21.38
CA SER A 232 2.38 5.94 21.46
C SER A 232 1.01 5.35 21.80
N ARG A 233 0.31 5.97 22.75
CA ARG A 233 -1.03 5.53 23.19
C ARG A 233 -2.09 5.77 22.12
N ILE A 234 -2.04 6.93 21.46
CA ILE A 234 -2.93 7.27 20.34
C ILE A 234 -2.68 6.30 19.19
N HIS A 235 -1.43 6.02 18.83
CA HIS A 235 -1.06 5.06 17.79
C HIS A 235 -1.56 3.65 18.12
N ALA A 236 -1.32 3.17 19.35
CA ALA A 236 -1.82 1.88 19.81
C ALA A 236 -3.36 1.77 19.73
N CYS A 237 -4.11 2.82 20.09
CA CYS A 237 -5.57 2.78 20.01
C CYS A 237 -6.10 2.85 18.57
N THR A 238 -5.44 3.65 17.72
CA THR A 238 -5.92 3.96 16.36
C THR A 238 -5.37 3.00 15.29
N GLY A 239 -4.29 2.28 15.61
CA GLY A 239 -3.52 1.49 14.66
C GLY A 239 -2.88 2.32 13.54
N GLY A 240 -2.66 3.62 13.76
CA GLY A 240 -2.10 4.53 12.76
C GLY A 240 -3.06 4.89 11.61
N ILE A 241 -4.36 4.63 11.75
CA ILE A 241 -5.35 4.94 10.71
C ILE A 241 -5.81 6.41 10.86
N PRO A 242 -5.60 7.29 9.85
CA PRO A 242 -5.93 8.71 9.92
C PRO A 242 -7.35 9.01 10.41
N ARG A 243 -8.38 8.33 9.87
CA ARG A 243 -9.77 8.52 10.31
C ARG A 243 -9.98 8.20 11.80
N GLN A 244 -9.29 7.19 12.33
CA GLN A 244 -9.40 6.86 13.76
C GLN A 244 -8.62 7.86 14.61
N ILE A 245 -7.45 8.32 14.14
CA ILE A 245 -6.70 9.40 14.78
C ILE A 245 -7.56 10.66 14.90
N ASN A 246 -8.27 11.03 13.84
CA ASN A 246 -9.18 12.18 13.85
C ASN A 246 -10.29 12.02 14.89
N ARG A 247 -10.96 10.87 14.92
CA ARG A 247 -12.05 10.63 15.89
C ARG A 247 -11.56 10.69 17.34
N LEU A 248 -10.44 10.05 17.63
CA LEU A 248 -9.87 10.08 18.99
C LEU A 248 -9.34 11.47 19.35
N GLY A 249 -8.64 12.13 18.43
CA GLY A 249 -8.11 13.47 18.64
C GLY A 249 -9.20 14.50 18.87
N ALA A 250 -10.28 14.46 18.08
CA ALA A 250 -11.45 15.33 18.26
C ALA A 250 -12.08 15.15 19.64
N ARG A 251 -12.26 13.89 20.07
CA ARG A 251 -12.87 13.62 21.38
C ARG A 251 -11.94 13.98 22.53
N ALA A 252 -10.64 13.70 22.40
CA ALA A 252 -9.65 14.05 23.42
C ALA A 252 -9.56 15.57 23.64
N LEU A 253 -9.61 16.37 22.57
CA LEU A 253 -9.67 17.83 22.67
C LEU A 253 -10.97 18.31 23.33
N ALA A 254 -12.12 17.69 23.00
CA ALA A 254 -13.39 18.02 23.64
C ALA A 254 -13.36 17.73 25.15
N CYS A 255 -12.87 16.55 25.56
CA CYS A 255 -12.70 16.19 26.96
C CYS A 255 -11.77 17.14 27.72
N ALA A 256 -10.66 17.56 27.09
CA ALA A 256 -9.74 18.52 27.70
C ALA A 256 -10.38 19.89 27.92
N ALA A 257 -11.18 20.36 26.96
CA ALA A 257 -11.93 21.61 27.09
C ALA A 257 -13.06 21.54 28.12
N GLU A 258 -13.74 20.40 28.25
CA GLU A 258 -14.72 20.14 29.33
C GLU A 258 -14.06 20.23 30.72
N ASP A 259 -12.78 19.84 30.84
CA ASP A 259 -12.00 19.95 32.08
C ASP A 259 -11.39 21.34 32.32
N GLY A 260 -11.51 22.26 31.35
CA GLY A 260 -10.86 23.57 31.39
C GLY A 260 -9.33 23.51 31.31
N ALA A 261 -8.77 22.43 30.78
CA ALA A 261 -7.32 22.28 30.58
C ALA A 261 -6.88 22.92 29.26
N ASP A 262 -5.70 23.54 29.23
CA ASP A 262 -5.08 24.13 28.03
C ASP A 262 -4.39 23.10 27.11
N SER A 263 -4.37 21.83 27.53
CA SER A 263 -3.75 20.72 26.80
C SER A 263 -4.47 19.40 27.06
N VAL A 264 -4.32 18.45 26.13
CA VAL A 264 -4.84 17.09 26.30
C VAL A 264 -4.02 16.38 27.37
N THR A 265 -4.67 16.10 28.50
CA THR A 265 -4.09 15.32 29.58
C THR A 265 -4.24 13.81 29.34
N PRO A 266 -3.40 12.96 29.96
CA PRO A 266 -3.57 11.51 29.93
C PRO A 266 -4.96 11.05 30.38
N GLU A 267 -5.59 11.75 31.32
CA GLU A 267 -6.92 11.52 31.86
C GLU A 267 -8.01 11.86 30.83
N ALA A 268 -7.91 13.01 30.17
CA ALA A 268 -8.82 13.39 29.09
C ALA A 268 -8.75 12.37 27.93
N LEU A 269 -7.55 11.90 27.58
CA LEU A 269 -7.37 10.84 26.59
C LEU A 269 -8.01 9.52 27.04
N ASN A 270 -7.85 9.13 28.31
CA ASN A 270 -8.48 7.91 28.86
C ASN A 270 -10.01 7.96 28.77
N ARG A 271 -10.61 9.11 29.12
CA ARG A 271 -12.06 9.30 28.99
C ARG A 271 -12.51 9.20 27.53
N ALA A 272 -11.80 9.87 26.61
CA ALA A 272 -12.09 9.79 25.19
C ALA A 272 -12.02 8.34 24.65
N ILE A 273 -11.03 7.56 25.08
CA ILE A 273 -10.90 6.14 24.71
C ILE A 273 -12.09 5.32 25.27
N ALA A 274 -12.44 5.53 26.54
CA ALA A 274 -13.53 4.81 27.20
C ALA A 274 -14.89 5.08 26.56
N GLU A 275 -15.17 6.34 26.21
CA GLU A 275 -16.42 6.75 25.57
C GLU A 275 -16.54 6.26 24.12
N LEU A 276 -15.42 6.21 23.39
CA LEU A 276 -15.39 5.61 22.05
C LEU A 276 -15.52 4.07 22.10
N GLY A 277 -15.45 3.47 23.29
CA GLY A 277 -15.45 2.03 23.49
C GLY A 277 -14.23 1.34 22.89
N TRP A 278 -13.14 2.09 22.70
CA TRP A 278 -11.93 1.55 22.10
C TRP A 278 -11.09 0.89 23.18
N GLN A 279 -10.76 -0.38 22.99
CA GLN A 279 -9.71 -1.01 23.77
C GLN A 279 -8.40 -0.66 23.07
N SER A 280 -7.44 -0.15 23.83
CA SER A 280 -6.07 0.02 23.34
C SER A 280 -5.66 -1.28 22.67
N ARG A 281 -5.27 -1.25 21.39
CA ARG A 281 -4.42 -2.32 20.85
C ARG A 281 -3.06 -2.10 21.46
N VAL A 282 -2.96 -2.31 22.78
CA VAL A 282 -1.70 -2.77 23.33
C VAL A 282 -1.42 -4.01 22.47
N PRO A 283 -0.33 -4.06 21.68
CA PRO A 283 0.12 -5.37 21.23
C PRO A 283 0.20 -6.16 22.52
N ALA A 284 -0.61 -7.21 22.66
CA ALA A 284 -0.63 -7.99 23.88
C ALA A 284 0.83 -8.12 24.33
N ALA A 285 1.16 -7.59 25.51
CA ALA A 285 2.44 -7.91 26.13
C ALA A 285 2.61 -9.42 25.94
N PRO A 286 3.78 -9.87 25.45
CA PRO A 286 3.95 -11.20 24.90
C PRO A 286 3.24 -12.16 25.84
N VAL A 287 2.18 -12.78 25.32
CA VAL A 287 1.37 -13.71 26.11
C VAL A 287 2.40 -14.64 26.72
N GLU A 288 2.57 -14.57 28.05
CA GLU A 288 3.28 -15.58 28.81
C GLU A 288 2.50 -16.86 28.53
N SER A 289 2.90 -17.55 27.45
CA SER A 289 2.32 -18.79 27.03
C SER A 289 2.73 -19.77 28.11
N ASN A 290 1.78 -19.96 29.00
CA ASN A 290 1.79 -20.89 30.10
C ASN A 290 2.54 -22.16 29.68
N ARG A 291 3.63 -22.39 30.41
CA ARG A 291 4.51 -23.55 30.36
C ARG A 291 3.68 -24.83 30.20
N HIS A 292 3.56 -25.32 28.97
CA HIS A 292 3.37 -26.75 28.74
C HIS A 292 4.77 -27.36 28.70
N LYS A 293 5.28 -27.68 29.89
CA LYS A 293 6.26 -28.75 30.04
C LYS A 293 5.56 -30.02 29.60
N GLY A 294 5.96 -30.58 28.46
CA GLY A 294 5.44 -31.84 27.95
C GLY A 294 5.98 -32.14 26.55
N GLU A 295 7.27 -32.45 26.50
CA GLU A 295 7.92 -33.35 25.52
C GLU A 295 7.45 -33.32 24.06
N ALA A 296 8.16 -32.54 23.24
CA ALA A 296 8.72 -33.04 21.99
C ALA A 296 10.03 -32.29 21.70
N ALA A 297 11.13 -33.03 21.65
CA ALA A 297 12.47 -32.53 21.43
C ALA A 297 12.59 -31.74 20.10
N GLN A 298 12.69 -30.43 20.22
CA GLN A 298 13.81 -29.62 19.72
C GLN A 298 14.51 -30.15 18.46
N ILE A 299 14.08 -29.66 17.30
CA ILE A 299 14.92 -29.59 16.11
C ILE A 299 14.99 -28.12 15.70
N CYS A 300 16.08 -27.46 16.09
CA CYS A 300 16.35 -26.07 15.75
C CYS A 300 17.19 -26.02 14.47
N GLY A 301 16.68 -25.40 13.41
CA GLY A 301 17.52 -24.99 12.28
C GLY A 301 18.64 -24.06 12.78
N LYS A 302 19.85 -24.24 12.26
CA LYS A 302 21.05 -23.48 12.62
C LYS A 302 21.49 -22.65 11.42
N LEU A 303 21.88 -21.40 11.66
CA LEU A 303 22.52 -20.55 10.69
C LEU A 303 24.01 -20.43 11.05
N ILE A 304 24.89 -20.69 10.09
CA ILE A 304 26.30 -20.38 10.21
C ILE A 304 26.55 -19.11 9.41
N LEU A 305 26.92 -18.04 10.11
CA LEU A 305 27.20 -16.74 9.53
C LEU A 305 28.72 -16.55 9.41
N SER A 306 29.21 -16.51 8.19
CA SER A 306 30.63 -16.30 7.85
C SER A 306 30.81 -14.91 7.23
N MET A 307 31.79 -14.16 7.74
CA MET A 307 32.14 -12.81 7.28
C MET A 307 33.63 -12.78 6.94
N GLN A 308 34.02 -12.12 5.85
CA GLN A 308 35.43 -11.99 5.49
C GLN A 308 36.22 -11.28 6.60
N GLY A 309 37.09 -12.02 7.30
CA GLY A 309 37.96 -11.51 8.36
C GLY A 309 37.41 -11.64 9.80
N ALA A 310 36.27 -12.28 10.02
CA ALA A 310 35.73 -12.55 11.37
C ALA A 310 35.43 -14.04 11.57
N PRO A 311 35.46 -14.56 12.82
CA PRO A 311 35.12 -15.96 13.09
C PRO A 311 33.66 -16.25 12.78
N ASP A 312 33.38 -17.44 12.26
CA ASP A 312 32.03 -17.90 11.96
C ASP A 312 31.15 -17.86 13.21
N ARG A 313 29.97 -17.25 13.09
CA ARG A 313 28.98 -17.16 14.18
C ARG A 313 27.88 -18.18 13.95
N GLU A 314 27.68 -19.02 14.95
CA GLU A 314 26.59 -19.98 14.97
C GLU A 314 25.37 -19.36 15.64
N LEU A 315 24.26 -19.28 14.89
CA LEU A 315 23.00 -18.71 15.34
C LEU A 315 21.92 -19.78 15.30
N ILE A 316 21.25 -19.98 16.43
CA ILE A 316 20.15 -20.93 16.53
C ILE A 316 18.86 -20.21 16.18
N LEU A 317 18.04 -20.81 15.32
CA LEU A 317 16.71 -20.30 15.04
C LEU A 317 15.75 -20.75 16.15
N ASP A 318 15.61 -19.93 17.18
CA ASP A 318 14.82 -20.19 18.40
C ASP A 318 13.48 -19.44 18.45
N HIS A 319 13.28 -18.44 17.58
CA HIS A 319 12.04 -17.66 17.47
C HIS A 319 11.27 -17.95 16.17
N ASP A 320 9.94 -17.76 16.19
CA ASP A 320 9.08 -17.91 15.01
C ASP A 320 9.36 -16.88 13.91
N ARG A 321 9.97 -15.76 14.28
CA ARG A 321 10.37 -14.68 13.38
C ARG A 321 11.73 -14.17 13.80
N MET A 322 12.66 -14.11 12.85
CA MET A 322 14.00 -13.60 13.08
C MET A 322 14.37 -12.61 11.98
N LEU A 323 14.60 -11.37 12.40
CA LEU A 323 14.96 -10.27 11.54
C LEU A 323 16.47 -10.23 11.29
N VAL A 324 16.84 -10.14 10.03
CA VAL A 324 18.24 -10.01 9.59
C VAL A 324 18.47 -8.58 9.11
N GLY A 325 19.52 -7.93 9.61
CA GLY A 325 19.84 -6.58 9.19
C GLY A 325 21.02 -5.96 9.94
N ARG A 326 21.35 -4.71 9.60
CA ARG A 326 22.39 -3.95 10.33
C ARG A 326 21.86 -3.14 11.50
N GLY A 327 20.53 -3.00 11.62
CA GLY A 327 19.89 -2.23 12.68
C GLY A 327 20.09 -2.86 14.06
N GLU A 328 19.93 -2.06 15.11
CA GLU A 328 20.02 -2.58 16.49
C GLU A 328 18.83 -3.48 16.85
N GLU A 329 17.72 -3.29 16.15
CA GLU A 329 16.49 -4.09 16.25
C GLU A 329 16.58 -5.46 15.53
N ALA A 330 17.70 -5.79 14.88
CA ALA A 330 17.83 -7.04 14.13
C ALA A 330 18.29 -8.19 15.04
N ASP A 331 17.52 -9.28 15.08
CA ASP A 331 17.85 -10.52 15.81
C ASP A 331 19.16 -11.13 15.29
N ILE A 332 19.35 -11.11 13.97
CA ILE A 332 20.60 -11.44 13.30
C ILE A 332 21.25 -10.15 12.80
N ARG A 333 22.15 -9.62 13.63
CA ARG A 333 22.87 -8.39 13.30
C ARG A 333 24.08 -8.65 12.40
N ILE A 334 24.04 -8.05 11.21
CA ILE A 334 25.15 -8.00 10.26
C ILE A 334 25.60 -6.55 10.13
N ASP A 335 26.70 -6.22 10.79
CA ASP A 335 27.23 -4.86 10.79
C ASP A 335 28.00 -4.57 9.50
N SER A 336 27.25 -4.16 8.47
CA SER A 336 27.82 -3.75 7.19
C SER A 336 26.97 -2.69 6.51
N VAL A 337 27.63 -1.71 5.89
CA VAL A 337 26.99 -0.68 5.05
C VAL A 337 26.24 -1.25 3.84
N PHE A 338 26.62 -2.45 3.39
CA PHE A 338 25.93 -3.15 2.29
C PHE A 338 24.71 -3.94 2.75
N VAL A 339 24.35 -3.86 4.03
CA VAL A 339 23.17 -4.49 4.61
C VAL A 339 22.18 -3.39 5.04
N SER A 340 20.92 -3.50 4.61
CA SER A 340 19.86 -2.60 5.07
C SER A 340 19.57 -2.78 6.57
N ARG A 341 19.02 -1.75 7.23
CA ARG A 341 18.70 -1.82 8.68
C ARG A 341 17.74 -2.97 8.98
N TYR A 342 16.75 -3.13 8.12
CA TYR A 342 15.84 -4.27 8.00
C TYR A 342 16.09 -4.89 6.62
N HIS A 343 16.87 -5.96 6.55
CA HIS A 343 17.32 -6.51 5.26
C HIS A 343 16.46 -7.70 4.83
N ALA A 344 16.30 -8.68 5.71
CA ALA A 344 15.55 -9.89 5.42
C ALA A 344 14.81 -10.37 6.68
N LEU A 345 13.77 -11.17 6.51
CA LEU A 345 13.02 -11.78 7.58
C LEU A 345 12.97 -13.29 7.38
N ILE A 346 13.31 -14.04 8.42
CA ILE A 346 13.09 -15.49 8.48
C ILE A 346 11.81 -15.71 9.27
N VAL A 347 10.84 -16.41 8.69
CA VAL A 347 9.57 -16.77 9.33
C VAL A 347 9.46 -18.28 9.37
N ARG A 348 9.29 -18.84 10.56
CA ARG A 348 9.04 -20.27 10.75
C ARG A 348 7.53 -20.54 10.70
N HIS A 349 7.15 -21.56 9.94
CA HIS A 349 5.78 -22.07 9.93
C HIS A 349 5.79 -23.60 9.90
N ASP A 350 5.17 -24.22 10.91
CA ASP A 350 5.07 -25.67 11.15
C ASP A 350 6.44 -26.39 11.22
N HIS A 351 7.08 -26.60 10.06
CA HIS A 351 8.39 -27.27 9.90
C HIS A 351 9.25 -26.68 8.77
N GLN A 352 8.90 -25.50 8.26
CA GLN A 352 9.60 -24.82 7.18
C GLN A 352 10.04 -23.42 7.63
N ASP A 353 11.29 -23.07 7.32
CA ASP A 353 11.82 -21.72 7.54
C ASP A 353 11.75 -20.96 6.20
N LEU A 354 11.00 -19.86 6.16
CA LEU A 354 10.81 -19.03 4.97
C LEU A 354 11.65 -17.75 5.09
N LEU A 355 12.55 -17.53 4.14
CA LEU A 355 13.34 -16.31 4.01
C LEU A 355 12.66 -15.31 3.06
N LEU A 356 12.53 -14.06 3.50
CA LEU A 356 11.90 -12.96 2.77
C LEU A 356 12.86 -11.76 2.68
N ASP A 357 13.08 -11.23 1.47
CA ASP A 357 13.78 -9.94 1.28
C ASP A 357 12.80 -8.79 1.62
N LEU A 358 13.15 -7.91 2.56
CA LEU A 358 12.30 -6.79 2.99
C LEU A 358 12.46 -5.55 2.09
N GLY A 359 12.82 -5.76 0.82
CA GLY A 359 13.12 -4.69 -0.12
C GLY A 359 14.50 -4.07 0.11
N SER A 360 15.47 -4.89 0.52
CA SER A 360 16.84 -4.43 0.76
C SER A 360 17.48 -3.83 -0.49
N THR A 361 18.44 -2.92 -0.29
CA THR A 361 19.11 -2.20 -1.38
C THR A 361 19.88 -3.16 -2.28
N ASN A 362 20.63 -4.08 -1.68
CA ASN A 362 21.50 -5.02 -2.39
C ASN A 362 20.84 -6.38 -2.65
N GLY A 363 19.68 -6.63 -2.03
CA GLY A 363 18.98 -7.90 -2.17
C GLY A 363 19.57 -9.02 -1.32
N VAL A 364 18.75 -10.04 -1.12
CA VAL A 364 19.17 -11.35 -0.63
C VAL A 364 19.51 -12.22 -1.83
N LEU A 365 20.71 -12.79 -1.87
CA LEU A 365 21.11 -13.69 -2.95
C LEU A 365 21.19 -15.13 -2.47
N LEU A 366 20.78 -16.09 -3.29
CA LEU A 366 20.96 -17.52 -3.09
C LEU A 366 21.71 -18.06 -4.33
N SER A 367 22.88 -18.68 -4.16
CA SER A 367 23.72 -19.15 -5.27
C SER A 367 23.89 -18.10 -6.39
N SER A 368 24.22 -16.86 -5.99
CA SER A 368 24.42 -15.68 -6.88
C SER A 368 23.17 -15.17 -7.60
N ARG A 369 21.96 -15.61 -7.21
CA ARG A 369 20.69 -15.11 -7.75
C ARG A 369 19.88 -14.39 -6.69
N ARG A 370 19.39 -13.20 -6.99
CA ARG A 370 18.54 -12.43 -6.07
C ARG A 370 17.18 -13.12 -5.87
N ILE A 371 16.80 -13.32 -4.62
CA ILE A 371 15.53 -13.92 -4.22
C ILE A 371 14.68 -12.90 -3.45
N LEU A 372 13.35 -12.95 -3.64
CA LEU A 372 12.40 -12.16 -2.85
C LEU A 372 11.76 -12.97 -1.73
N ARG A 373 11.54 -14.26 -1.99
CA ARG A 373 11.01 -15.23 -1.03
C ARG A 373 11.61 -16.60 -1.35
N ARG A 374 11.97 -17.37 -0.32
CA ARG A 374 12.50 -18.72 -0.48
C ARG A 374 12.25 -19.56 0.77
N VAL A 375 11.70 -20.75 0.62
CA VAL A 375 11.71 -21.76 1.68
C VAL A 375 13.13 -22.31 1.79
N LEU A 376 13.75 -22.15 2.96
CA LEU A 376 15.12 -22.58 3.24
C LEU A 376 15.21 -24.10 3.27
N LYS A 377 16.19 -24.63 2.54
CA LYS A 377 16.54 -26.05 2.50
C LYS A 377 17.89 -26.27 3.15
N ASP A 378 18.09 -27.45 3.75
CA ASP A 378 19.37 -27.82 4.35
C ASP A 378 20.53 -27.63 3.36
N GLY A 379 21.57 -26.92 3.81
CA GLY A 379 22.73 -26.57 3.00
C GLY A 379 22.57 -25.32 2.11
N ASP A 380 21.43 -24.61 2.16
CA ASP A 380 21.24 -23.38 1.39
C ASP A 380 22.29 -22.32 1.79
N VAL A 381 23.00 -21.79 0.79
CA VAL A 381 24.00 -20.73 0.96
C VAL A 381 23.41 -19.41 0.49
N ILE A 382 23.09 -18.57 1.47
CA ILE A 382 22.48 -17.26 1.29
C ILE A 382 23.58 -16.19 1.43
N GLN A 383 23.53 -15.17 0.60
CA GLN A 383 24.40 -14.00 0.68
C GLN A 383 23.56 -12.75 0.99
N ILE A 384 23.97 -12.04 2.04
CA ILE A 384 23.36 -10.79 2.50
C ILE A 384 24.49 -9.76 2.66
N GLY A 385 24.65 -8.88 1.66
CA GLY A 385 25.81 -8.01 1.59
C GLY A 385 27.12 -8.82 1.58
N PRO A 386 28.08 -8.56 2.49
CA PRO A 386 29.33 -9.33 2.59
C PRO A 386 29.18 -10.62 3.40
N ALA A 387 28.03 -10.86 4.05
CA ALA A 387 27.81 -12.04 4.87
C ALA A 387 27.42 -13.24 4.01
N ARG A 388 28.09 -14.37 4.23
CA ARG A 388 27.65 -15.69 3.74
C ARG A 388 26.97 -16.42 4.90
N VAL A 389 25.71 -16.75 4.71
CA VAL A 389 24.87 -17.42 5.70
C VAL A 389 24.52 -18.81 5.17
N ILE A 390 24.97 -19.85 5.86
CA ILE A 390 24.65 -21.25 5.53
C ILE A 390 23.53 -21.70 6.46
N TYR A 391 22.42 -22.16 5.89
CA TYR A 391 21.34 -22.77 6.65
C TYR A 391 21.56 -24.28 6.78
N LEU A 392 21.55 -24.77 8.02
CA LEU A 392 21.67 -26.18 8.35
C LEU A 392 20.44 -26.61 9.14
N ASN A 393 19.66 -27.51 8.58
CA ASN A 393 18.55 -28.17 9.23
C ASN A 393 18.49 -29.63 8.75
N PRO A 394 19.04 -30.59 9.52
CA PRO A 394 19.15 -31.99 9.09
C PRO A 394 17.81 -32.73 8.90
N LEU A 395 16.66 -32.08 9.15
CA LEU A 395 15.32 -32.61 8.90
C LEU A 395 14.52 -31.81 7.85
N ALA A 396 15.11 -30.79 7.22
CA ALA A 396 14.50 -30.13 6.08
C ALA A 396 14.48 -31.09 4.87
N LEU A 397 13.36 -31.14 4.14
CA LEU A 397 13.17 -32.02 2.99
C LEU A 397 14.35 -31.88 2.00
N PRO A 398 14.96 -32.99 1.53
CA PRO A 398 16.13 -32.93 0.65
C PRO A 398 15.81 -32.22 -0.68
N ALA A 399 16.83 -31.58 -1.24
CA ALA A 399 16.73 -30.67 -2.37
C ALA A 399 16.16 -31.32 -3.64
N ALA A 400 14.86 -31.08 -3.92
CA ALA A 400 14.36 -31.09 -5.29
C ALA A 400 14.77 -29.80 -6.03
N GLN A 401 15.10 -29.93 -7.32
CA GLN A 401 15.58 -28.86 -8.21
C GLN A 401 14.81 -27.54 -8.02
N PRO A 402 15.47 -26.38 -8.13
CA PRO A 402 14.84 -25.08 -7.92
C PRO A 402 13.67 -24.90 -8.88
N ASP A 403 12.48 -24.63 -8.32
CA ASP A 403 11.31 -24.25 -9.10
C ASP A 403 11.60 -22.91 -9.81
N PRO A 404 11.54 -22.84 -11.15
CA PRO A 404 11.78 -21.61 -11.89
C PRO A 404 10.79 -20.49 -11.53
N ALA A 405 9.63 -20.79 -10.94
CA ALA A 405 8.67 -19.77 -10.48
C ALA A 405 9.12 -19.03 -9.19
N GLU A 406 10.09 -19.58 -8.44
CA GLU A 406 10.64 -18.94 -7.22
C GLU A 406 11.83 -18.02 -7.52
N THR A 407 12.36 -18.03 -8.75
CA THR A 407 13.67 -17.42 -9.10
C THR A 407 13.59 -16.29 -10.14
N ILE A 408 12.41 -15.84 -10.58
CA ILE A 408 12.35 -14.81 -11.64
C ILE A 408 12.18 -13.40 -11.05
N CYS A 409 13.25 -12.61 -11.09
CA CYS A 409 13.16 -11.17 -11.31
C CYS A 409 14.24 -10.77 -12.31
N PHE A 410 13.81 -10.23 -13.44
CA PHE A 410 14.68 -9.55 -14.40
C PHE A 410 15.43 -8.42 -13.69
N ALA A 411 16.73 -8.32 -13.95
CA ALA A 411 17.56 -7.24 -13.45
C ALA A 411 16.95 -5.87 -13.80
N ARG A 412 17.01 -4.92 -12.86
CA ARG A 412 16.87 -3.50 -13.20
C ARG A 412 17.99 -3.15 -14.18
N PRO A 413 17.71 -2.51 -15.34
CA PRO A 413 18.77 -2.04 -16.21
C PRO A 413 19.50 -0.90 -15.48
N GLY A 414 20.79 -1.10 -15.18
CA GLY A 414 21.63 -0.03 -14.62
C GLY A 414 22.74 -0.43 -13.62
N PHE A 415 23.05 -1.72 -13.42
CA PHE A 415 24.21 -2.09 -12.60
C PHE A 415 25.20 -2.93 -13.41
N PRO A 416 26.46 -2.50 -13.58
CA PRO A 416 27.48 -3.34 -14.19
C PRO A 416 27.79 -4.53 -13.27
N PRO A 417 28.04 -5.73 -13.82
CA PRO A 417 28.59 -6.82 -13.04
C PRO A 417 29.97 -6.41 -12.50
N MET A 418 30.22 -6.69 -11.22
CA MET A 418 31.53 -6.52 -10.62
C MET A 418 32.53 -7.44 -11.35
N PRO A 419 33.74 -6.96 -11.68
CA PRO A 419 34.75 -7.78 -12.33
C PRO A 419 35.37 -8.74 -11.32
N GLY A 420 35.35 -10.03 -11.64
CA GLY A 420 36.13 -11.05 -10.94
C GLY A 420 35.30 -12.20 -10.39
N GLU A 421 34.88 -13.10 -11.27
CA GLU A 421 34.91 -14.55 -11.05
C GLU A 421 34.71 -15.23 -12.41
N ASP A 422 35.68 -16.08 -12.78
CA ASP A 422 35.76 -16.74 -14.08
C ASP A 422 34.59 -17.70 -14.31
N ASP A 423 33.72 -17.35 -15.26
CA ASP A 423 32.73 -18.25 -15.85
C ASP A 423 33.45 -19.27 -16.77
N THR A 424 33.82 -20.42 -16.23
CA THR A 424 33.97 -21.65 -17.03
C THR A 424 32.86 -22.63 -16.68
N ASN A 425 31.68 -22.41 -17.26
CA ASN A 425 30.82 -23.45 -17.83
C ASN A 425 29.55 -22.83 -18.42
N GLY A 426 29.67 -22.39 -19.68
CA GLY A 426 28.52 -22.02 -20.48
C GLY A 426 27.71 -23.24 -20.90
N THR A 427 26.39 -23.15 -20.74
CA THR A 427 25.45 -23.90 -21.58
C THR A 427 24.57 -22.88 -22.29
N VAL A 428 24.98 -22.55 -23.51
CA VAL A 428 24.20 -21.76 -24.47
C VAL A 428 23.09 -22.67 -25.00
N ILE A 429 21.83 -22.37 -24.66
CA ILE A 429 20.67 -22.95 -25.35
C ILE A 429 20.16 -21.89 -26.33
N ALA A 430 20.54 -22.05 -27.59
CA ALA A 430 20.00 -21.30 -28.72
C ALA A 430 18.65 -21.91 -29.13
N PHE A 431 17.58 -21.10 -29.13
CA PHE A 431 16.33 -21.46 -29.79
C PHE A 431 16.24 -20.74 -31.14
N GLY A 432 16.20 -21.55 -32.20
CA GLY A 432 16.04 -21.12 -33.58
C GLY A 432 14.67 -20.54 -33.88
N GLN A 433 14.64 -19.61 -34.83
CA GLN A 433 13.43 -19.16 -35.50
C GLN A 433 13.01 -20.17 -36.58
N PRO A 434 11.70 -20.36 -36.83
CA PRO A 434 11.23 -20.91 -38.09
C PRO A 434 10.79 -19.79 -39.06
N ASP A 435 11.37 -19.88 -40.25
CA ASP A 435 10.85 -19.61 -41.60
C ASP A 435 10.12 -18.29 -41.97
N GLY A 436 10.59 -17.73 -43.10
CA GLY A 436 9.86 -16.75 -43.89
C GLY A 436 10.67 -16.11 -45.02
N LEU A 437 10.87 -16.84 -46.12
CA LEU A 437 11.34 -16.33 -47.43
C LEU A 437 10.66 -15.01 -47.83
N ILE A 438 11.40 -13.99 -48.31
CA ILE A 438 11.08 -13.20 -49.51
C ILE A 438 12.40 -12.67 -50.16
N SER A 439 12.52 -12.93 -51.47
CA SER A 439 13.38 -12.34 -52.54
C SER A 439 14.11 -11.03 -52.22
N GLY A 440 15.39 -10.80 -52.58
CA GLY A 440 16.01 -10.98 -53.89
C GLY A 440 16.11 -9.62 -54.60
N GLY A 441 17.33 -9.13 -54.90
CA GLY A 441 17.50 -7.95 -55.76
C GLY A 441 18.83 -7.22 -55.65
N ARG A 442 19.82 -7.71 -56.41
CA ARG A 442 20.99 -7.03 -57.03
C ARG A 442 21.92 -6.15 -56.20
#